data_AF-A0A4Q5P3F1-F1
#
_entry.id   AF-A0A4Q5P3F1-F1
#
_cell.length_a   1.000
_cell.length_b   1.000
_cell.length_c   1.000
_cell.angle_alpha   90.00
_cell.angle_beta   90.00
_cell.angle_gamma   90.00
#
_symmetry.space_group_name_H-M   'P 1'
#
loop_
_entity.id
_entity.type
_entity.pdbx_description
1 polymer ?
#
loop_
_entity_poly.entity_id
_entity_poly.type
_entity_poly.pdbx_seq_one_letter_code
_entity_poly.pdbx_strand_id
1 'polypeptide(L)'
;MRGLDFTSWETLLSTLFGLAIAALVMVGMRLVVMQTVQRKRERENRQINERLRTLIAAYKTLGGSFTGTLSVDPTHLRDVTDDMPNSERRRRIRDAVEAALSDIILLGTAEQVQLAVKAANDLVGGRQVETAELVVSLRNFIREALDLEPLAEVDIPRQGPLRPHLRWHL
;
A
#
# COMPACT_ATOMS: atom_id res chain seq x y z
N MET A 1 -73.67 12.92 24.97
CA MET A 1 -72.51 13.80 25.24
C MET A 1 -71.70 13.22 26.38
N ARG A 2 -70.38 13.16 26.19
CA ARG A 2 -69.29 13.01 27.20
C ARG A 2 -69.09 11.64 27.84
N GLY A 3 -67.96 11.03 27.45
CA GLY A 3 -67.37 9.86 28.08
C GLY A 3 -66.08 9.43 27.36
N LEU A 4 -65.23 10.39 26.96
CA LEU A 4 -63.80 10.07 26.80
C LEU A 4 -63.21 10.23 28.20
N ASP A 5 -63.16 9.12 28.91
CA ASP A 5 -62.70 9.06 30.29
C ASP A 5 -61.27 9.58 30.38
N PHE A 6 -61.07 10.61 31.21
CA PHE A 6 -59.76 11.25 31.42
C PHE A 6 -58.65 10.25 31.79
N THR A 7 -59.01 9.17 32.49
CA THR A 7 -58.12 8.05 32.86
C THR A 7 -57.60 7.26 31.63
N SER A 8 -58.44 7.07 30.61
CA SER A 8 -58.03 6.36 29.38
C SER A 8 -57.04 7.20 28.55
N TRP A 9 -57.21 8.52 28.55
CA TRP A 9 -56.27 9.42 27.86
C TRP A 9 -54.92 9.54 28.57
N GLU A 10 -54.93 9.59 29.90
CA GLU A 10 -53.73 9.61 30.74
C GLU A 10 -52.90 8.31 30.61
N THR A 11 -53.54 7.16 30.60
CA THR A 11 -52.89 5.84 30.40
C THR A 11 -52.30 5.68 28.99
N LEU A 12 -53.00 6.16 27.96
CA LEU A 12 -52.47 6.18 26.59
C LEU A 12 -51.24 7.10 26.48
N LEU A 13 -51.32 8.31 27.03
CA LEU A 13 -50.20 9.26 27.02
C LEU A 13 -48.99 8.71 27.79
N SER A 14 -49.19 8.14 28.97
CA SER A 14 -48.10 7.57 29.77
C SER A 14 -47.45 6.35 29.10
N THR A 15 -48.24 5.49 28.45
CA THR A 15 -47.72 4.35 27.67
C THR A 15 -46.92 4.84 26.45
N LEU A 16 -47.45 5.82 25.73
CA LEU A 16 -46.77 6.41 24.57
C LEU A 16 -45.46 7.12 24.99
N PHE A 17 -45.48 7.81 26.13
CA PHE A 17 -44.30 8.44 26.70
C PHE A 17 -43.25 7.41 27.15
N GLY A 18 -43.69 6.32 27.79
CA GLY A 18 -42.81 5.20 28.17
C GLY A 18 -42.15 4.54 26.95
N LEU A 19 -42.91 4.32 25.88
CA LEU A 19 -42.38 3.81 24.62
C LEU A 19 -41.41 4.79 23.95
N ALA A 20 -41.73 6.10 23.96
CA ALA A 20 -40.85 7.13 23.41
C ALA A 20 -39.51 7.18 24.16
N ILE A 21 -39.53 7.11 25.50
CA ILE A 21 -38.31 7.04 26.32
C ILE A 21 -37.54 5.75 26.03
N ALA A 22 -38.21 4.60 26.01
CA ALA A 22 -37.56 3.32 25.73
C ALA A 22 -36.90 3.31 24.34
N ALA A 23 -37.58 3.86 23.33
CA ALA A 23 -37.03 4.01 21.98
C ALA A 23 -35.83 4.97 21.94
N LEU A 24 -35.89 6.11 22.63
CA LEU A 24 -34.77 7.05 22.74
C LEU A 24 -33.56 6.41 23.42
N VAL A 25 -33.76 5.66 24.49
CA VAL A 25 -32.70 4.92 25.19
C VAL A 25 -32.08 3.88 24.25
N MET A 26 -32.90 3.13 23.52
CA MET A 26 -32.44 2.09 22.59
C MET A 26 -31.61 2.69 21.43
N VAL A 27 -32.07 3.79 20.82
CA VAL A 27 -31.33 4.50 19.77
C VAL A 27 -30.06 5.13 20.33
N GLY A 28 -30.12 5.72 21.52
CA GLY A 28 -28.98 6.31 22.21
C GLY A 28 -27.87 5.29 22.46
N MET A 29 -28.21 4.10 22.95
CA MET A 29 -27.26 3.01 23.15
C MET A 29 -26.63 2.56 21.83
N ARG A 30 -27.42 2.41 20.77
CA ARG A 30 -26.91 2.06 19.42
C ARG A 30 -25.91 3.09 18.91
N LEU A 31 -26.19 4.39 19.10
CA LEU A 31 -25.28 5.46 18.70
C LEU A 31 -23.97 5.43 19.49
N VAL A 32 -24.02 5.22 20.80
CA VAL A 32 -22.81 5.11 21.65
C VAL A 32 -21.96 3.89 21.26
N VAL A 33 -22.59 2.74 21.01
CA VAL A 33 -21.89 1.54 20.53
C VAL A 33 -21.24 1.80 19.16
N MET A 34 -21.97 2.43 18.24
CA MET A 34 -21.44 2.77 16.92
C MET A 34 -20.26 3.75 17.03
N GLN A 35 -20.35 4.78 17.87
CA GLN A 35 -19.26 5.74 18.08
C GLN A 35 -18.01 5.10 18.68
N THR A 36 -18.16 4.17 19.63
CA THR A 36 -17.01 3.47 20.25
C THR A 36 -16.34 2.52 19.28
N VAL A 37 -17.12 1.77 18.49
CA VAL A 37 -16.60 0.85 17.47
C VAL A 37 -15.98 1.61 16.30
N GLN A 38 -16.59 2.70 15.84
CA GLN A 38 -16.06 3.54 14.76
C GLN A 38 -14.69 4.11 15.10
N ARG A 39 -14.50 4.67 16.31
CA ARG A 39 -13.21 5.24 16.72
C ARG A 39 -12.08 4.22 16.70
N LYS A 40 -12.36 2.95 17.03
CA LYS A 40 -11.38 1.86 16.95
C LYS A 40 -11.07 1.50 15.50
N ARG A 41 -12.12 1.29 14.69
CA ARG A 41 -11.98 0.96 13.26
C ARG A 41 -11.29 2.05 12.45
N GLU A 42 -11.54 3.33 12.74
CA GLU A 42 -10.90 4.45 12.06
C GLU A 42 -9.39 4.48 12.30
N ARG A 43 -8.92 4.15 13.51
CA ARG A 43 -7.48 4.08 13.82
C ARG A 43 -6.82 2.91 13.08
N GLU A 44 -7.43 1.74 13.12
CA GLU A 44 -6.95 0.54 12.43
C GLU A 44 -6.91 0.76 10.90
N ASN A 45 -7.96 1.35 10.33
CA ASN A 45 -8.02 1.68 8.91
C ASN A 45 -6.98 2.71 8.50
N ARG A 46 -6.70 3.72 9.34
CA ARG A 46 -5.62 4.70 9.07
C ARG A 46 -4.26 4.00 9.02
N GLN A 47 -3.98 3.11 9.98
CA GLN A 47 -2.72 2.36 10.01
C GLN A 47 -2.55 1.46 8.78
N ILE A 48 -3.62 0.76 8.37
CA ILE A 48 -3.61 -0.06 7.15
C ILE A 48 -3.32 0.83 5.93
N ASN A 49 -3.98 1.97 5.80
CA ASN A 49 -3.78 2.90 4.70
C ASN A 49 -2.38 3.51 4.67
N GLU A 50 -1.81 3.87 5.83
CA GLU A 50 -0.44 4.39 5.93
C GLU A 50 0.59 3.34 5.51
N ARG A 51 0.47 2.11 6.03
CA ARG A 51 1.34 0.99 5.63
C ARG A 51 1.23 0.71 4.13
N LEU A 52 0.00 0.64 3.61
CA LEU A 52 -0.25 0.41 2.20
C LEU A 52 0.35 1.53 1.33
N ARG A 53 0.25 2.79 1.76
CA ARG A 53 0.86 3.92 1.05
C ARG A 53 2.38 3.82 0.98
N THR A 54 3.04 3.43 2.08
CA THR A 54 4.49 3.20 2.08
C THR A 54 4.87 2.03 1.17
N LEU A 55 4.14 0.92 1.21
CA LEU A 55 4.38 -0.22 0.32
C LEU A 55 4.12 0.09 -1.16
N ILE A 56 3.13 0.93 -1.48
CA ILE A 56 2.91 1.44 -2.84
C ILE A 56 4.08 2.32 -3.30
N ALA A 57 4.63 3.15 -2.42
CA ALA A 57 5.80 3.96 -2.72
C ALA A 57 7.02 3.08 -3.02
N ALA A 58 7.27 2.06 -2.19
CA ALA A 58 8.34 1.09 -2.40
C ALA A 58 8.14 0.29 -3.70
N TYR A 59 6.92 -0.19 -3.96
CA TYR A 59 6.53 -0.82 -5.23
C TYR A 59 6.80 0.10 -6.42
N LYS A 60 6.49 1.40 -6.32
CA LYS A 60 6.75 2.36 -7.39
C LYS A 60 8.24 2.63 -7.59
N THR A 61 9.04 2.64 -6.53
CA THR A 61 10.50 2.79 -6.64
C THR A 61 11.12 1.56 -7.32
N LEU A 62 10.74 0.36 -6.91
CA LEU A 62 11.21 -0.89 -7.53
C LEU A 62 10.66 -1.05 -8.96
N GLY A 63 9.36 -0.77 -9.16
CA GLY A 63 8.64 -0.79 -10.44
C GLY A 63 8.99 0.34 -11.42
N GLY A 64 9.52 1.46 -10.93
CA GLY A 64 10.03 2.57 -11.74
C GLY A 64 11.48 2.36 -12.19
N SER A 65 12.24 1.51 -11.48
CA SER A 65 13.59 1.10 -11.87
C SER A 65 13.65 0.31 -13.18
N PHE A 66 12.49 -0.07 -13.74
CA PHE A 66 12.32 -0.61 -15.10
C PHE A 66 12.82 0.33 -16.20
N THR A 67 13.22 1.57 -15.88
CA THR A 67 13.84 2.53 -16.79
C THR A 67 15.38 2.56 -16.74
N GLY A 68 16.03 1.57 -16.13
CA GLY A 68 17.40 1.19 -16.47
C GLY A 68 18.40 1.12 -15.32
N THR A 69 19.21 0.05 -15.38
CA THR A 69 20.54 -0.10 -14.76
C THR A 69 20.61 -0.45 -13.27
N LEU A 70 19.99 -1.58 -12.89
CA LEU A 70 20.44 -2.34 -11.70
C LEU A 70 21.33 -3.55 -12.06
N SER A 71 21.56 -3.78 -13.36
CA SER A 71 22.54 -4.75 -13.86
C SER A 71 23.91 -4.07 -13.94
N VAL A 72 24.71 -4.25 -12.89
CA VAL A 72 26.11 -3.85 -12.85
C VAL A 72 26.92 -4.89 -13.60
N ASP A 73 27.44 -4.51 -14.77
CA ASP A 73 28.60 -5.15 -15.37
C ASP A 73 29.84 -4.34 -14.93
N PRO A 74 30.79 -4.92 -14.17
CA PRO A 74 31.94 -4.20 -13.60
C PRO A 74 33.00 -3.76 -14.62
N THR A 75 32.79 -3.95 -15.93
CA THR A 75 33.87 -3.89 -16.92
C THR A 75 34.04 -2.56 -17.67
N HIS A 76 33.23 -1.52 -17.42
CA HIS A 76 33.35 -0.22 -18.10
C HIS A 76 34.09 0.84 -17.27
N LEU A 77 35.42 0.74 -17.25
CA LEU A 77 36.34 1.64 -16.53
C LEU A 77 37.08 2.62 -17.46
N ARG A 78 36.51 3.01 -18.61
CA ARG A 78 37.29 3.77 -19.61
C ARG A 78 36.46 4.70 -20.49
N ASP A 79 35.81 5.70 -19.89
CA ASP A 79 35.73 7.07 -20.43
C ASP A 79 35.25 8.03 -19.34
N VAL A 80 36.14 8.84 -18.76
CA VAL A 80 35.94 9.51 -17.44
C VAL A 80 35.47 10.97 -17.59
N THR A 81 35.27 11.48 -18.80
CA THR A 81 35.13 12.93 -18.99
C THR A 81 33.70 13.45 -19.16
N ASP A 82 32.68 12.58 -19.29
CA ASP A 82 31.26 12.98 -19.47
C ASP A 82 30.27 12.27 -18.50
N ASP A 83 30.77 11.51 -17.52
CA ASP A 83 30.01 10.50 -16.75
C ASP A 83 29.54 10.98 -15.33
N MET A 84 29.81 12.25 -14.97
CA MET A 84 29.42 12.81 -13.66
C MET A 84 27.90 12.83 -13.42
N PRO A 85 27.05 13.29 -14.37
CA PRO A 85 25.59 13.29 -14.19
C PRO A 85 25.00 11.88 -14.05
N ASN A 86 25.66 10.91 -14.67
CA ASN A 86 25.24 9.52 -14.71
C ASN A 86 25.63 8.76 -13.43
N SER A 87 26.79 9.07 -12.85
CA SER A 87 27.20 8.53 -11.54
C SER A 87 26.33 9.08 -10.40
N GLU A 88 25.98 10.37 -10.40
CA GLU A 88 25.03 10.95 -9.44
C GLU A 88 23.62 10.33 -9.57
N ARG A 89 23.16 10.12 -10.80
CA ARG A 89 21.90 9.42 -11.06
C ARG A 89 21.93 7.99 -10.51
N ARG A 90 22.99 7.23 -10.78
CA ARG A 90 23.17 5.86 -10.26
C ARG A 90 23.14 5.82 -8.73
N ARG A 91 23.84 6.74 -8.07
CA ARG A 91 23.84 6.86 -6.61
C ARG A 91 22.43 7.12 -6.07
N ARG A 92 21.71 8.10 -6.62
CA ARG A 92 20.32 8.38 -6.22
C ARG A 92 19.39 7.19 -6.38
N ILE A 93 19.56 6.40 -7.45
CA ILE A 93 18.76 5.18 -7.66
C ILE A 93 19.10 4.14 -6.58
N ARG A 94 20.38 3.91 -6.30
CA ARG A 94 20.81 2.99 -5.24
C ARG A 94 20.22 3.40 -3.88
N ASP A 95 20.39 4.66 -3.49
CA ASP A 95 19.90 5.18 -2.21
C ASP A 95 18.36 5.04 -2.11
N ALA A 96 17.63 5.28 -3.22
CA ALA A 96 16.18 5.09 -3.26
C ALA A 96 15.77 3.61 -3.16
N VAL A 97 16.51 2.70 -3.79
CA VAL A 97 16.27 1.25 -3.70
C VAL A 97 16.56 0.76 -2.27
N GLU A 98 17.66 1.20 -1.65
CA GLU A 98 17.99 0.86 -0.25
C GLU A 98 16.90 1.32 0.73
N ALA A 99 16.39 2.54 0.55
CA ALA A 99 15.27 3.05 1.33
C ALA A 99 14.00 2.21 1.13
N ALA A 100 13.64 1.90 -0.13
CA ALA A 100 12.48 1.08 -0.43
C ALA A 100 12.57 -0.33 0.14
N LEU A 101 13.75 -0.96 0.08
CA LEU A 101 13.99 -2.28 0.69
C LEU A 101 13.87 -2.22 2.21
N SER A 102 14.36 -1.15 2.84
CA SER A 102 14.21 -0.93 4.29
C SER A 102 12.73 -0.81 4.70
N ASP A 103 11.94 -0.06 3.94
CA ASP A 103 10.50 0.07 4.16
C ASP A 103 9.77 -1.27 4.03
N ILE A 104 10.13 -2.08 3.03
CA ILE A 104 9.53 -3.41 2.82
C ILE A 104 9.95 -4.38 3.93
N ILE A 105 11.21 -4.35 4.38
CA ILE A 105 11.68 -5.18 5.49
C ILE A 105 10.91 -4.86 6.77
N LEU A 106 10.57 -3.59 7.00
CA LEU A 106 9.84 -3.15 8.18
C LEU A 106 8.33 -3.46 8.12
N LEU A 107 7.71 -3.31 6.94
CA LEU A 107 6.25 -3.24 6.80
C LEU A 107 5.62 -4.35 5.95
N GLY A 108 6.43 -5.13 5.23
CA GLY A 108 5.99 -6.14 4.30
C GLY A 108 5.51 -7.44 4.96
N THR A 109 4.94 -8.32 4.15
CA THR A 109 4.61 -9.70 4.53
C THR A 109 5.89 -10.55 4.69
N ALA A 110 5.80 -11.71 5.34
CA ALA A 110 6.95 -12.59 5.53
C ALA A 110 7.67 -12.95 4.22
N GLU A 111 6.91 -13.20 3.15
CA GLU A 111 7.45 -13.45 1.80
C GLU A 111 8.18 -12.22 1.25
N GLN A 112 7.56 -11.04 1.33
CA GLN A 112 8.16 -9.79 0.85
C GLN A 112 9.43 -9.45 1.61
N VAL A 113 9.47 -9.69 2.93
CA VAL A 113 10.67 -9.50 3.75
C VAL A 113 11.79 -10.44 3.32
N GLN A 114 11.51 -11.72 3.06
CA GLN A 114 12.52 -12.67 2.58
C GLN A 114 13.11 -12.24 1.23
N LEU A 115 12.25 -11.85 0.29
CA LEU A 115 12.67 -11.37 -1.03
C LEU A 115 13.45 -10.05 -0.93
N ALA A 116 13.03 -9.12 -0.07
CA ALA A 116 13.71 -7.85 0.15
C ALA A 116 15.08 -8.02 0.81
N VAL A 117 15.22 -8.94 1.77
CA VAL A 117 16.52 -9.27 2.40
C VAL A 117 17.48 -9.87 1.37
N LYS A 118 17.00 -10.78 0.52
CA LYS A 118 17.80 -11.33 -0.60
C LYS A 118 18.28 -10.21 -1.52
N ALA A 119 17.38 -9.34 -1.96
CA ALA A 119 17.70 -8.21 -2.82
C ALA A 119 18.68 -7.22 -2.16
N ALA A 120 18.54 -6.94 -0.86
CA ALA A 120 19.44 -6.07 -0.11
C ALA A 120 20.85 -6.67 -0.01
N ASN A 121 20.96 -7.98 0.23
CA ASN A 121 22.25 -8.69 0.25
C ASN A 121 22.92 -8.70 -1.13
N ASP A 122 22.16 -8.78 -2.21
CA ASP A 122 22.65 -8.67 -3.58
C ASP A 122 23.16 -7.26 -3.87
N LEU A 123 22.42 -6.24 -3.43
CA LEU A 123 22.77 -4.83 -3.62
C LEU A 123 24.06 -4.45 -2.89
N VAL A 124 24.19 -4.82 -1.61
CA VAL A 124 25.41 -4.58 -0.81
C VAL A 124 26.59 -5.38 -1.36
N GLY A 125 26.33 -6.57 -1.91
CA GLY A 125 27.33 -7.39 -2.57
C GLY A 125 27.74 -6.92 -3.96
N GLY A 126 27.14 -5.83 -4.48
CA GLY A 126 27.39 -5.33 -5.83
C GLY A 126 26.96 -6.29 -6.94
N ARG A 127 26.10 -7.27 -6.63
CA ARG A 127 25.56 -8.24 -7.59
C ARG A 127 24.37 -7.64 -8.32
N GLN A 128 23.99 -8.27 -9.43
CA GLN A 128 22.72 -7.99 -10.07
C GLN A 128 21.57 -8.31 -9.10
N VAL A 129 20.69 -7.34 -8.86
CA VAL A 129 19.58 -7.47 -7.92
C VAL A 129 18.32 -7.88 -8.69
N GLU A 130 17.87 -9.10 -8.45
CA GLU A 130 16.64 -9.62 -9.05
C GLU A 130 15.43 -9.21 -8.20
N THR A 131 14.66 -8.22 -8.68
CA THR A 131 13.49 -7.68 -7.97
C THR A 131 12.15 -8.19 -8.51
N ALA A 132 12.15 -8.99 -9.58
CA ALA A 132 10.94 -9.39 -10.28
C ALA A 132 9.93 -10.09 -9.35
N GLU A 133 10.36 -11.11 -8.61
CA GLU A 133 9.52 -11.84 -7.65
C GLU A 133 8.95 -10.90 -6.57
N LEU A 134 9.78 -9.99 -6.04
CA LEU A 134 9.38 -9.02 -5.02
C LEU A 134 8.31 -8.06 -5.56
N VAL A 135 8.48 -7.56 -6.79
CA VAL A 135 7.54 -6.66 -7.45
C VAL A 135 6.20 -7.36 -7.70
N VAL A 136 6.20 -8.65 -8.08
CA VAL A 136 4.98 -9.44 -8.23
C VAL A 136 4.27 -9.63 -6.89
N SER A 137 5.00 -10.05 -5.84
CA SER A 137 4.42 -10.24 -4.49
C SER A 137 3.83 -8.93 -3.94
N LEU A 138 4.53 -7.80 -4.07
CA LEU A 138 4.02 -6.47 -3.67
C LEU A 138 2.77 -6.08 -4.46
N ARG A 139 2.77 -6.28 -5.79
CA ARG A 139 1.62 -5.95 -6.63
C ARG A 139 0.39 -6.75 -6.22
N ASN A 140 0.54 -8.05 -6.02
CA ASN A 140 -0.58 -8.93 -5.63
C ASN A 140 -1.14 -8.50 -4.28
N PHE A 141 -0.27 -8.25 -3.30
CA PHE A 141 -0.67 -7.73 -1.98
C PHE A 141 -1.41 -6.39 -2.07
N ILE A 142 -0.89 -5.43 -2.85
CA ILE A 142 -1.51 -4.11 -3.00
C ILE A 142 -2.90 -4.24 -3.66
N ARG A 143 -3.05 -5.13 -4.64
CA ARG A 143 -4.35 -5.36 -5.30
C ARG A 143 -5.36 -5.99 -4.36
N GLU A 144 -4.94 -6.99 -3.60
CA GLU A 144 -5.78 -7.63 -2.58
C GLU A 144 -6.21 -6.62 -1.51
N ALA A 145 -5.28 -5.82 -1.00
CA ALA A 145 -5.58 -4.80 0.01
C ALA A 145 -6.50 -3.68 -0.51
N LEU A 146 -6.54 -3.45 -1.82
CA LEU A 146 -7.42 -2.49 -2.48
C LEU A 146 -8.71 -3.13 -3.03
N ASP A 147 -8.96 -4.41 -2.75
CA ASP A 147 -10.12 -5.17 -3.24
C ASP A 147 -10.27 -5.12 -4.78
N LEU A 148 -9.14 -5.22 -5.48
CA LEU A 148 -9.09 -5.21 -6.94
C LEU A 148 -9.14 -6.64 -7.50
N GLU A 149 -9.76 -6.78 -8.67
CA GLU A 149 -9.90 -8.08 -9.34
C GLU A 149 -8.54 -8.78 -9.55
N PRO A 150 -8.43 -10.12 -9.38
CA PRO A 150 -7.17 -10.82 -9.62
C PRO A 150 -6.65 -10.58 -11.04
N LEU A 151 -5.37 -10.26 -11.17
CA LEU A 151 -4.73 -10.26 -12.49
C LEU A 151 -4.48 -11.72 -12.89
N ALA A 152 -4.96 -12.11 -14.07
CA ALA A 152 -4.37 -13.25 -14.78
C ALA A 152 -2.87 -12.98 -14.94
N GLU A 153 -2.06 -14.03 -15.02
CA GLU A 153 -0.60 -13.95 -15.10
C GLU A 153 -0.18 -13.11 -16.33
N VAL A 154 -0.06 -11.79 -16.15
CA VAL A 154 0.39 -10.87 -17.19
C VAL A 154 1.90 -10.99 -17.23
N ASP A 155 2.41 -11.47 -18.36
CA ASP A 155 3.84 -11.56 -18.62
C ASP A 155 4.42 -10.15 -18.75
N ILE A 156 4.78 -9.55 -17.61
CA ILE A 156 5.48 -8.28 -17.59
C ILE A 156 6.89 -8.57 -18.08
N PRO A 157 7.35 -7.92 -19.17
CA PRO A 157 8.68 -8.15 -19.70
C PRO A 157 9.72 -8.08 -18.60
N ARG A 158 10.53 -9.14 -18.46
CA ARG A 158 11.67 -9.16 -17.55
C ARG A 158 12.52 -7.92 -17.83
N GLN A 159 12.86 -7.19 -16.77
CA GLN A 159 13.72 -6.01 -16.86
C GLN A 159 14.96 -6.35 -17.69
N GLY A 160 15.07 -5.76 -18.88
CA GLY A 160 16.23 -5.86 -19.74
C GLY A 160 16.91 -4.51 -19.85
N PRO A 161 18.23 -4.46 -20.13
CA PRO A 161 18.90 -3.20 -20.42
C PRO A 161 18.14 -2.46 -21.53
N LEU A 162 17.96 -1.15 -21.34
CA LEU A 162 17.44 -0.26 -22.38
C LEU A 162 18.22 -0.55 -23.66
N ARG A 163 17.53 -1.11 -24.67
CA ARG A 163 18.16 -1.27 -25.98
C ARG A 163 18.57 0.13 -26.44
N PRO A 164 19.84 0.34 -26.82
CA PRO A 164 20.21 1.57 -27.52
C PRO A 164 19.26 1.70 -28.70
N HIS A 165 18.54 2.81 -28.76
CA HIS A 165 17.67 3.14 -29.89
C HIS A 165 18.53 3.00 -31.15
N LEU A 166 18.12 2.10 -32.03
CA LEU A 166 18.80 1.86 -33.29
C LEU A 166 18.80 3.19 -34.05
N ARG A 167 19.99 3.78 -34.21
CA ARG A 167 20.20 4.98 -35.01
C ARG A 167 19.99 4.58 -36.46
N TRP A 168 18.78 4.76 -36.96
CA TRP A 168 18.47 4.60 -38.38
C TRP A 168 19.29 5.64 -39.15
N HIS A 169 20.37 5.19 -39.76
CA HIS A 169 21.06 5.93 -40.81
C HIS A 169 20.31 5.66 -42.12
N LEU A 170 19.64 6.71 -42.62
CA LEU A 170 19.25 6.89 -44.02
C LEU A 170 20.32 7.75 -44.68
#